data_AF-A0AA39MY35-F1
#
_entry.id   AF-A0AA39MY35-F1
#
_cell.length_a   1.000
_cell.length_b   1.000
_cell.length_c   1.000
_cell.angle_alpha   90.00
_cell.angle_beta   90.00
_cell.angle_gamma   90.00
#
_symmetry.space_group_name_H-M   'P 1'
#
loop_
_entity.id
_entity.type
_entity.pdbx_description
1 polymer ?
#
loop_
_entity_poly.entity_id
_entity_poly.type
_entity_poly.pdbx_seq_one_letter_code
_entity_poly.pdbx_strand_id
1 'polypeptide(L)'
;MGGMGPYSEWDSTLHKVFSHLIKTLRVPASLVEGKAERLIAAIDDVCTEKKQTKPSAEPFKVNPETPRPSEPEPIDVDAIQDAPRLPSPVASNSRTSYTKAIRTRSCPGIKVPLEPGSSAHSSYPFGVHEVNGDPWDYEASKGGLVLRSRTCRRVEYDSKFHECSGCRVLRTDARLEGILGRMKNGVHDNTPLAYHSITGLQDIIRKKQTTIRALRLRKLNDSRKLMTQKRALGLHKEWMLAIGSGKVERVERLVRLGLQRGASVKALLMMCECGEAIEDRNCRDVITCKNDGCETQLVS
;
A
#
# COMPACT_ATOMS: atom_id res chain seq x y z
N MET A 1 -10.25 1.24 -44.87
CA MET A 1 -9.20 2.09 -44.29
C MET A 1 -8.57 1.34 -43.13
N GLY A 2 -7.44 0.66 -43.38
CA GLY A 2 -6.74 -0.13 -42.37
C GLY A 2 -5.89 0.79 -41.50
N GLY A 3 -6.25 0.92 -40.22
CA GLY A 3 -5.44 1.67 -39.26
C GLY A 3 -4.12 0.96 -39.03
N MET A 4 -3.01 1.61 -39.39
CA MET A 4 -1.67 1.22 -38.93
C MET A 4 -1.69 1.20 -37.40
N GLY A 5 -1.66 0.01 -36.82
CA GLY A 5 -1.58 -0.17 -35.38
C GLY A 5 -0.26 0.39 -34.83
N PRO A 6 -0.19 0.71 -33.53
CA PRO A 6 0.98 1.30 -32.86
C PRO A 6 2.25 0.42 -32.83
N TYR A 7 2.24 -0.71 -33.53
CA TYR A 7 3.34 -1.68 -33.58
C TYR A 7 4.44 -1.30 -34.57
N SER A 8 4.19 -0.41 -35.54
CA SER A 8 5.19 -0.05 -36.56
C SER A 8 6.37 0.76 -36.00
N GLU A 9 6.21 1.42 -34.86
CA GLU A 9 7.24 2.31 -34.29
C GLU A 9 8.31 1.53 -33.50
N TRP A 10 7.90 0.47 -32.81
CA TRP A 10 8.81 -0.39 -32.03
C TRP A 10 9.69 -1.25 -32.92
N ASP A 11 9.12 -1.75 -34.02
CA ASP A 11 9.82 -2.63 -34.96
C ASP A 11 10.99 -1.88 -35.63
N SER A 12 10.78 -0.61 -35.99
CA SER A 12 11.82 0.27 -36.54
C SER A 12 12.97 0.52 -35.56
N THR A 13 12.67 0.66 -34.27
CA THR A 13 13.68 0.99 -33.26
C THR A 13 14.53 -0.23 -32.89
N LEU A 14 13.90 -1.39 -32.70
CA LEU A 14 14.60 -2.65 -32.44
C LEU A 14 15.48 -3.05 -33.63
N HIS A 15 14.99 -2.88 -34.85
CA HIS A 15 15.76 -3.20 -36.04
C HIS A 15 17.01 -2.32 -36.19
N LYS A 16 16.94 -1.05 -35.78
CA LYS A 16 18.11 -0.15 -35.73
C LYS A 16 19.14 -0.59 -34.69
N VAL A 17 18.70 -1.05 -33.51
CA VAL A 17 19.59 -1.54 -32.45
C VAL A 17 20.31 -2.82 -32.89
N PHE A 18 19.60 -3.78 -33.47
CA PHE A 18 20.22 -5.01 -33.97
C PHE A 18 21.14 -4.74 -35.15
N SER A 19 20.77 -3.83 -36.05
CA SER A 19 21.66 -3.37 -37.12
C SER A 19 22.94 -2.73 -36.58
N HIS A 20 22.86 -1.96 -35.50
CA HIS A 20 24.03 -1.37 -34.85
C HIS A 20 24.92 -2.44 -34.19
N LEU A 21 24.33 -3.42 -33.49
CA LEU A 21 25.07 -4.55 -32.91
C LEU A 21 25.83 -5.35 -33.96
N ILE A 22 25.21 -5.63 -35.10
CA ILE A 22 25.83 -6.38 -36.20
C ILE A 22 26.95 -5.55 -36.84
N LYS A 23 26.69 -4.27 -37.15
CA LYS A 23 27.65 -3.41 -37.87
C LYS A 23 28.83 -2.95 -37.01
N THR A 24 28.57 -2.54 -35.77
CA THR A 24 29.56 -1.88 -34.92
C THR A 24 30.30 -2.88 -34.02
N LEU A 25 29.58 -3.89 -33.51
CA LEU A 25 30.15 -4.86 -32.59
C LEU A 25 30.51 -6.19 -33.26
N ARG A 26 30.36 -6.28 -34.58
CA ARG A 26 30.67 -7.47 -35.42
C ARG A 26 30.05 -8.76 -34.88
N VAL A 27 28.87 -8.66 -34.28
CA VAL A 27 28.12 -9.83 -33.82
C VAL A 27 27.61 -10.58 -35.07
N PRO A 28 27.89 -11.89 -35.21
CA PRO A 28 27.36 -12.68 -36.33
C PRO A 28 25.83 -12.61 -36.36
N ALA A 29 25.25 -12.31 -37.52
CA ALA A 29 23.81 -12.14 -37.66
C ALA A 29 23.02 -13.39 -37.20
N SER A 30 23.59 -14.58 -37.42
CA SER A 30 23.03 -15.87 -37.01
C SER A 30 22.87 -16.04 -35.49
N LEU A 31 23.60 -15.26 -34.67
CA LEU A 31 23.46 -15.29 -33.21
C LEU A 31 22.30 -14.44 -32.70
N VAL A 32 21.79 -13.54 -33.55
CA VAL A 32 20.72 -12.57 -33.25
C VAL A 32 19.39 -13.03 -33.87
N GLU A 33 19.46 -13.67 -35.03
CA GLU A 33 18.32 -14.27 -35.73
C GLU A 33 17.62 -15.33 -34.85
N GLY A 34 16.29 -15.24 -34.75
CA GLY A 34 15.48 -16.05 -33.82
C GLY A 34 15.58 -15.68 -32.33
N LYS A 35 16.58 -14.92 -31.87
CA LYS A 35 16.58 -14.34 -30.51
C LYS A 35 15.76 -13.05 -30.45
N ALA A 36 15.81 -12.23 -31.49
CA ALA A 36 14.97 -11.05 -31.62
C ALA A 36 13.49 -11.41 -31.59
N GLU A 37 13.08 -12.43 -32.34
CA GLU A 37 11.69 -12.91 -32.37
C GLU A 37 11.24 -13.43 -31.00
N ARG A 38 12.08 -14.22 -30.31
CA ARG A 38 11.77 -14.69 -28.94
C ARG A 38 11.66 -13.55 -27.93
N LEU A 39 12.45 -12.49 -28.08
CA LEU A 39 12.37 -11.32 -27.22
C LEU A 39 11.09 -10.53 -27.48
N ILE A 40 10.69 -10.35 -28.75
CA ILE A 40 9.43 -9.69 -29.11
C ILE A 40 8.25 -10.49 -28.56
N ALA A 41 8.23 -11.81 -28.78
CA ALA A 41 7.20 -12.69 -28.23
C ALA A 41 7.12 -12.61 -26.69
N ALA A 42 8.26 -12.61 -25.99
CA ALA A 42 8.28 -12.47 -24.53
C ALA A 42 7.80 -11.09 -24.05
N ILE A 43 8.07 -10.02 -24.80
CA ILE A 43 7.55 -8.69 -24.51
C ILE A 43 6.02 -8.67 -24.68
N ASP A 44 5.50 -9.29 -25.75
CA ASP A 44 4.06 -9.39 -25.98
C ASP A 44 3.36 -10.21 -24.89
N ASP A 45 3.94 -11.33 -24.44
CA ASP A 45 3.42 -12.12 -23.32
C ASP A 45 3.35 -11.29 -22.03
N VAL A 46 4.42 -10.57 -21.68
CA VAL A 46 4.43 -9.70 -20.48
C VAL A 46 3.46 -8.52 -20.61
N CYS A 47 3.30 -7.96 -21.81
CA CYS A 47 2.38 -6.86 -22.07
C CYS A 47 0.91 -7.30 -22.09
N THR A 48 0.62 -8.53 -22.52
CA THR A 48 -0.74 -9.09 -22.51
C THR A 48 -1.17 -9.54 -21.11
N GLU A 49 -0.27 -10.11 -20.31
CA GLU A 49 -0.55 -10.44 -18.89
C GLU A 49 -0.88 -9.19 -18.05
N LYS A 50 -0.25 -8.05 -18.36
CA LYS A 50 -0.54 -6.77 -17.67
C LYS A 50 -1.91 -6.18 -17.98
N LYS A 51 -2.64 -6.65 -19.00
CA LYS A 51 -4.00 -6.16 -19.29
C LYS A 51 -5.09 -6.80 -18.43
N GLN A 52 -4.81 -7.89 -17.70
CA GLN A 52 -5.79 -8.54 -16.81
C GLN A 52 -5.73 -8.06 -15.35
N THR A 53 -4.73 -7.30 -14.96
CA THR A 53 -4.77 -6.53 -13.72
C THR A 53 -4.94 -5.06 -14.07
N LYS A 54 -6.08 -4.49 -13.71
CA LYS A 54 -6.34 -3.05 -13.83
C LYS A 54 -5.89 -2.35 -12.53
N PRO A 55 -4.65 -1.85 -12.40
CA PRO A 55 -4.37 -0.72 -11.55
C PRO A 55 -4.48 0.55 -12.41
N SER A 56 -5.58 1.28 -12.23
CA SER A 56 -5.66 2.67 -12.63
C SER A 56 -4.70 3.47 -11.73
N ALA A 57 -3.46 3.66 -12.18
CA ALA A 57 -2.57 4.66 -11.62
C ALA A 57 -1.65 5.15 -12.74
N GLU A 58 -1.92 6.36 -13.22
CA GLU A 58 -1.02 7.08 -14.08
C GLU A 58 0.34 7.30 -13.37
N PRO A 59 1.45 7.29 -14.13
CA PRO A 59 2.76 7.64 -13.59
C PRO A 59 2.78 9.14 -13.27
N PHE A 60 2.75 9.46 -11.97
CA PHE A 60 3.04 10.80 -11.47
C PHE A 60 4.43 11.24 -11.93
N LYS A 61 4.46 12.18 -12.89
CA LYS A 61 5.65 12.99 -13.18
C LYS A 61 5.90 13.88 -11.97
N VAL A 62 6.91 13.53 -11.16
CA VAL A 62 7.36 14.37 -10.06
C VAL A 62 8.11 15.55 -10.66
N ASN A 63 7.46 16.72 -10.65
CA ASN A 63 8.08 17.99 -10.98
C ASN A 63 9.06 18.36 -9.84
N PRO A 64 10.36 18.49 -10.07
CA PRO A 64 11.24 19.08 -9.07
C PRO A 64 10.92 20.58 -8.99
N GLU A 65 10.80 21.11 -7.77
CA GLU A 65 10.49 22.53 -7.45
C GLU A 65 9.01 22.95 -7.41
N THR A 66 8.16 22.17 -6.75
CA THR A 66 6.99 22.77 -6.07
C THR A 66 7.43 23.23 -4.68
N PRO A 67 7.27 24.52 -4.31
CA PRO A 67 7.50 25.01 -2.95
C PRO A 67 6.71 24.15 -1.97
N ARG A 68 7.41 23.61 -0.97
CA ARG A 68 6.84 22.80 0.10
C ARG A 68 5.65 23.57 0.70
N PRO A 69 4.40 23.10 0.56
CA PRO A 69 3.28 23.71 1.27
C PRO A 69 3.65 23.73 2.74
N SER A 70 3.54 24.90 3.37
CA SER A 70 3.67 25.03 4.82
C SER A 70 2.85 23.91 5.47
N GLU A 71 3.53 23.06 6.24
CA GLU A 71 2.88 21.94 6.93
C GLU A 71 1.70 22.53 7.71
N PRO A 72 0.46 22.12 7.42
CA PRO A 72 -0.69 22.65 8.14
C PRO A 72 -0.49 22.35 9.62
N GLU A 73 -0.57 23.38 10.45
CA GLU A 73 -0.45 23.22 11.90
C GLU A 73 -1.42 22.12 12.36
N PRO A 74 -0.95 21.18 13.20
CA PRO A 74 -1.79 20.11 13.69
C PRO A 74 -3.00 20.72 14.40
N ILE A 75 -4.21 20.41 13.91
CA ILE A 75 -5.45 20.81 14.55
C ILE A 75 -5.49 20.14 15.92
N ASP A 76 -5.34 20.94 16.98
CA ASP A 76 -5.50 20.49 18.35
C ASP A 76 -6.99 20.21 18.61
N VAL A 77 -7.36 18.92 18.52
CA VAL A 77 -8.74 18.45 18.72
C VAL A 77 -9.19 18.63 20.17
N ASP A 78 -8.26 18.83 21.10
CA ASP A 78 -8.54 19.06 22.52
C ASP A 78 -8.72 20.56 22.84
N ALA A 79 -8.35 21.46 21.93
CA ALA A 79 -8.55 22.91 22.06
C ALA A 79 -9.97 23.37 21.68
N ILE A 80 -10.99 22.55 21.96
CA ILE A 80 -12.38 22.99 21.84
C ILE A 80 -12.64 23.98 22.98
N GLN A 81 -12.51 25.28 22.66
CA GLN A 81 -12.94 26.34 23.56
C GLN A 81 -14.42 26.13 23.87
N ASP A 82 -14.76 26.10 25.17
CA ASP A 82 -16.13 26.01 25.65
C ASP A 82 -16.98 27.11 24.99
N ALA A 83 -17.76 26.72 23.98
CA ALA A 83 -18.65 27.65 23.32
C ALA A 83 -19.64 28.23 24.36
N PRO A 84 -19.89 29.55 24.35
CA PRO A 84 -20.82 30.18 25.29
C PRO A 84 -22.16 29.45 25.27
N ARG A 85 -22.59 28.94 26.43
CA ARG A 85 -23.89 28.28 26.60
C ARG A 85 -24.98 29.25 26.20
N LEU A 86 -25.64 29.00 25.07
CA LEU A 86 -26.83 29.75 24.69
C LEU A 86 -27.92 29.54 25.77
N PRO A 87 -28.62 30.62 26.18
CA PRO A 87 -29.63 30.54 27.22
C PRO A 87 -30.78 29.61 26.77
N SER A 88 -31.08 28.61 27.60
CA SER A 88 -32.21 27.71 27.39
C SER A 88 -33.51 28.52 27.25
N PRO A 89 -34.35 28.23 26.23
CA PRO A 89 -35.63 28.90 26.08
C PRO A 89 -36.54 28.62 27.28
N VAL A 90 -37.02 29.70 27.90
CA VAL A 90 -37.91 29.67 29.07
C VAL A 90 -39.24 29.05 28.66
N ALA A 91 -39.61 27.96 29.32
CA ALA A 91 -40.85 27.24 29.09
C ALA A 91 -42.08 28.14 29.32
N SER A 92 -42.83 28.39 28.24
CA SER A 92 -44.09 29.12 28.30
C SER A 92 -45.20 28.17 28.74
N ASN A 93 -45.69 28.35 29.97
CA ASN A 93 -46.82 27.62 30.54
C ASN A 93 -48.13 28.02 29.84
N SER A 94 -48.54 27.27 28.82
CA SER A 94 -49.86 27.42 28.20
C SER A 94 -50.88 26.51 28.88
N ARG A 95 -51.95 27.12 29.42
CA ARG A 95 -53.02 26.45 30.18
C ARG A 95 -53.88 25.54 29.30
N THR A 96 -54.18 24.40 29.90
CA THR A 96 -54.88 23.21 29.41
C THR A 96 -56.33 23.43 28.99
N SER A 97 -56.64 23.11 27.73
CA SER A 97 -57.98 22.73 27.28
C SER A 97 -58.08 21.20 27.28
N TYR A 98 -58.93 20.67 28.14
CA TYR A 98 -59.16 19.23 28.32
C TYR A 98 -59.96 18.68 27.13
N THR A 99 -59.27 18.26 26.08
CA THR A 99 -59.82 17.30 25.11
C THR A 99 -59.40 15.90 25.53
N LYS A 100 -60.33 14.94 25.47
CA LYS A 100 -60.13 13.54 25.86
C LYS A 100 -59.05 12.93 24.98
N ALA A 101 -57.80 12.92 25.46
CA ALA A 101 -56.62 12.55 24.69
C ALA A 101 -56.74 11.10 24.20
N ILE A 102 -56.98 10.92 22.90
CA ILE A 102 -56.76 9.65 22.24
C ILE A 102 -55.28 9.33 22.45
N ARG A 103 -54.98 8.21 23.14
CA ARG A 103 -53.61 7.74 23.35
C ARG A 103 -53.05 7.29 22.01
N THR A 104 -52.57 8.24 21.22
CA THR A 104 -51.80 7.95 20.02
C THR A 104 -50.48 7.32 20.45
N ARG A 105 -50.32 6.02 20.19
CA ARG A 105 -49.03 5.37 20.37
C ARG A 105 -48.09 5.86 19.28
N SER A 106 -46.83 6.06 19.63
CA SER A 106 -45.80 6.45 18.67
C SER A 106 -45.29 5.23 17.92
N CYS A 107 -45.09 5.35 16.60
CA CYS A 107 -44.48 4.27 15.83
C CYS A 107 -43.09 3.94 16.43
N PRO A 108 -42.74 2.67 16.69
CA PRO A 108 -41.47 2.28 17.27
C PRO A 108 -40.30 2.34 16.27
N GLY A 109 -40.57 2.38 14.96
CA GLY A 109 -39.55 2.29 13.91
C GLY A 109 -38.97 0.88 13.78
N ILE A 110 -37.89 0.75 13.01
CA ILE A 110 -37.16 -0.51 12.80
C ILE A 110 -35.92 -0.48 13.70
N LYS A 111 -35.86 -1.38 14.68
CA LYS A 111 -34.67 -1.55 15.52
C LYS A 111 -33.59 -2.29 14.74
N VAL A 112 -32.41 -1.71 14.66
CA VAL A 112 -31.24 -2.35 14.04
C VAL A 112 -30.58 -3.26 15.09
N PRO A 113 -30.33 -4.54 14.79
CA PRO A 113 -29.58 -5.41 15.68
C PRO A 113 -28.12 -4.93 15.75
N LEU A 114 -27.63 -4.69 16.96
CA LEU A 114 -26.25 -4.32 17.23
C LEU A 114 -25.60 -5.41 18.08
N GLU A 115 -24.35 -5.73 17.79
CA GLU A 115 -23.57 -6.69 18.58
C GLU A 115 -23.33 -6.13 19.99
N PRO A 116 -23.31 -6.99 21.03
CA PRO A 116 -23.00 -6.57 22.40
C PRO A 116 -21.67 -5.81 22.48
N GLY A 117 -21.66 -4.67 23.18
CA GLY A 117 -20.48 -3.81 23.32
C GLY A 117 -20.21 -2.90 22.12
N SER A 118 -20.98 -3.01 21.04
CA SER A 118 -20.90 -2.10 19.90
C SER A 118 -21.93 -0.98 20.00
N SER A 119 -21.58 0.21 19.51
CA SER A 119 -22.49 1.37 19.46
C SER A 119 -23.12 1.51 18.08
N ALA A 120 -24.28 2.18 18.01
CA ALA A 120 -24.90 2.57 16.75
C ALA A 120 -23.92 3.30 15.82
N HIS A 121 -23.14 4.23 16.38
CA HIS A 121 -22.18 5.06 15.65
C HIS A 121 -21.00 4.26 15.08
N SER A 122 -20.56 3.23 15.80
CA SER A 122 -19.43 2.41 15.39
C SER A 122 -19.80 1.34 14.37
N SER A 123 -21.03 0.82 14.43
CA SER A 123 -21.44 -0.40 13.71
C SER A 123 -22.27 -0.14 12.46
N TYR A 124 -23.04 0.97 12.43
CA TYR A 124 -23.87 1.30 11.28
C TYR A 124 -23.08 2.08 10.21
N PRO A 125 -23.21 1.76 8.92
CA PRO A 125 -22.45 2.42 7.86
C PRO A 125 -23.13 3.74 7.43
N PHE A 126 -22.96 4.81 8.21
CA PHE A 126 -23.64 6.10 7.94
C PHE A 126 -23.35 6.70 6.56
N GLY A 127 -22.20 6.36 5.95
CA GLY A 127 -21.85 6.84 4.60
C GLY A 127 -22.84 6.40 3.51
N VAL A 128 -23.62 5.34 3.73
CA VAL A 128 -24.64 4.89 2.76
C VAL A 128 -25.73 5.94 2.51
N HIS A 129 -26.01 6.78 3.49
CA HIS A 129 -27.05 7.81 3.41
C HIS A 129 -26.71 8.92 2.41
N GLU A 130 -25.43 9.27 2.30
CA GLU A 130 -24.96 10.29 1.37
C GLU A 130 -24.97 9.76 -0.08
N VAL A 131 -24.56 8.52 -0.28
CA VAL A 131 -24.42 7.93 -1.63
C VAL A 131 -25.76 7.54 -2.23
N ASN A 132 -26.67 6.99 -1.43
CA ASN A 132 -27.90 6.36 -1.96
C ASN A 132 -29.15 7.22 -1.82
N GLY A 133 -29.09 8.33 -1.07
CA GLY A 133 -30.25 9.17 -0.79
C GLY A 133 -31.37 8.37 -0.12
N ASP A 134 -31.05 7.67 0.98
CA ASP A 134 -31.94 6.67 1.56
C ASP A 134 -33.33 7.25 1.95
N PRO A 135 -34.43 6.51 1.74
CA PRO A 135 -35.78 6.97 2.07
C PRO A 135 -36.11 6.89 3.57
N TRP A 136 -35.11 6.81 4.46
CA TRP A 136 -35.29 6.73 5.91
C TRP A 136 -34.32 7.64 6.66
N ASP A 137 -34.76 8.06 7.84
CA ASP A 137 -33.95 8.75 8.84
C ASP A 137 -33.53 7.75 9.93
N TYR A 138 -32.53 8.12 10.72
CA TYR A 138 -32.04 7.30 11.83
C TYR A 138 -32.09 8.07 13.16
N GLU A 139 -32.24 7.31 14.24
CA GLU A 139 -32.24 7.81 15.61
C GLU A 139 -31.36 6.87 16.45
N ALA A 140 -30.24 7.40 16.95
CA ALA A 140 -29.35 6.68 17.86
C ALA A 140 -29.68 7.11 19.30
N SER A 141 -30.17 6.18 20.13
CA SER A 141 -30.44 6.47 21.54
C SER A 141 -30.25 5.24 22.42
N LYS A 142 -29.72 5.45 23.64
CA LYS A 142 -29.54 4.42 24.67
C LYS A 142 -28.78 3.17 24.17
N GLY A 143 -27.78 3.37 23.31
CA GLY A 143 -27.00 2.27 22.72
C GLY A 143 -27.71 1.49 21.61
N GLY A 144 -28.95 1.85 21.25
CA GLY A 144 -29.67 1.28 20.12
C GLY A 144 -29.68 2.22 18.91
N LEU A 145 -30.00 1.65 17.75
CA LEU A 145 -30.26 2.39 16.52
C LEU A 145 -31.66 2.05 16.01
N VAL A 146 -32.45 3.08 15.74
CA VAL A 146 -33.79 2.96 15.18
C VAL A 146 -33.84 3.66 13.84
N LEU A 147 -34.28 2.96 12.80
CA LEU A 147 -34.52 3.52 11.48
C LEU A 147 -36.01 3.81 11.30
N ARG A 148 -36.32 4.95 10.68
CA ARG A 148 -37.69 5.40 10.45
C ARG A 148 -37.83 5.86 9.02
N SER A 149 -38.80 5.32 8.29
CA SER A 149 -39.10 5.83 6.95
C SER A 149 -39.39 7.32 7.01
N ARG A 150 -38.96 8.11 6.01
CA ARG A 150 -39.28 9.54 5.92
C ARG A 150 -40.78 9.81 5.78
N THR A 151 -41.54 8.81 5.30
CA THR A 151 -43.00 8.87 5.24
C THR A 151 -43.66 8.42 6.56
N CYS A 152 -42.88 8.09 7.60
CA CYS A 152 -43.38 7.75 8.92
C CYS A 152 -43.99 8.98 9.59
N ARG A 153 -45.31 8.94 9.81
CA ARG A 153 -46.04 10.01 10.52
C ARG A 153 -45.75 10.04 12.02
N ARG A 154 -44.94 9.12 12.54
CA ARG A 154 -44.66 8.90 13.98
C ARG A 154 -45.88 8.56 14.83
N VAL A 155 -47.08 8.51 14.27
CA VAL A 155 -48.32 8.11 14.93
C VAL A 155 -48.73 6.71 14.45
N GLU A 156 -49.07 5.83 15.38
CA GLU A 156 -49.60 4.49 15.12
C GLU A 156 -51.13 4.58 14.93
N TYR A 157 -51.62 4.11 13.77
CA TYR A 157 -53.06 4.14 13.43
C TYR A 157 -53.72 2.77 13.49
N ASP A 158 -52.95 1.68 13.57
CA ASP A 158 -53.45 0.33 13.40
C ASP A 158 -53.05 -0.52 14.60
N SER A 159 -54.02 -0.96 15.40
CA SER A 159 -53.79 -1.78 16.59
C SER A 159 -53.28 -3.19 16.26
N LYS A 160 -53.42 -3.64 15.01
CA LYS A 160 -53.00 -4.97 14.58
C LYS A 160 -51.50 -5.08 14.31
N PHE A 161 -50.89 -3.97 13.91
CA PHE A 161 -49.48 -3.94 13.55
C PHE A 161 -48.81 -2.81 14.30
N HIS A 162 -47.81 -3.15 15.12
CA HIS A 162 -47.05 -2.19 15.92
C HIS A 162 -46.25 -1.16 15.10
N GLU A 163 -46.44 -1.08 13.79
CA GLU A 163 -45.65 -0.25 12.87
C GLU A 163 -46.54 0.43 11.82
N CYS A 164 -46.23 1.69 11.52
CA CYS A 164 -46.89 2.41 10.44
C CYS A 164 -46.55 1.81 9.07
N SER A 165 -47.39 2.07 8.06
CA SER A 165 -47.22 1.56 6.70
C SER A 165 -45.86 1.93 6.08
N GLY A 166 -45.36 3.15 6.30
CA GLY A 166 -44.05 3.59 5.80
C GLY A 166 -42.88 2.77 6.36
N CYS A 167 -42.89 2.49 7.67
CA CYS A 167 -41.87 1.63 8.29
C CYS A 167 -42.01 0.15 7.87
N ARG A 168 -43.24 -0.31 7.59
CA ARG A 168 -43.47 -1.67 7.09
C ARG A 168 -42.86 -1.86 5.69
N VAL A 169 -43.08 -0.91 4.78
CA VAL A 169 -42.47 -0.93 3.44
C VAL A 169 -40.95 -0.85 3.54
N LEU A 170 -40.43 -0.01 4.44
CA LEU A 170 -39.00 0.10 4.68
C LEU A 170 -38.37 -1.22 5.15
N ARG A 171 -39.07 -2.03 5.97
CA ARG A 171 -38.55 -3.33 6.42
C ARG A 171 -38.32 -4.30 5.26
N THR A 172 -39.11 -4.19 4.20
CA THR A 172 -38.99 -5.00 2.98
C THR A 172 -38.12 -4.35 1.91
N ASP A 173 -37.46 -3.23 2.22
CA ASP A 173 -36.56 -2.57 1.28
C ASP A 173 -35.26 -3.36 1.12
N ALA A 174 -34.96 -3.78 -0.11
CA ALA A 174 -33.80 -4.60 -0.43
C ALA A 174 -32.46 -3.93 -0.10
N ARG A 175 -32.38 -2.59 -0.08
CA ARG A 175 -31.15 -1.88 0.26
C ARG A 175 -30.91 -1.95 1.75
N LEU A 176 -31.95 -1.71 2.55
CA LEU A 176 -31.86 -1.86 4.00
C LEU A 176 -31.51 -3.30 4.37
N GLU A 177 -32.17 -4.29 3.76
CA GLU A 177 -31.83 -5.70 3.96
C GLU A 177 -30.37 -5.99 3.63
N GLY A 178 -29.85 -5.48 2.52
CA GLY A 178 -28.44 -5.62 2.15
C GLY A 178 -27.48 -4.96 3.14
N ILE A 179 -27.83 -3.80 3.70
CA ILE A 179 -27.04 -3.12 4.75
C ILE A 179 -27.02 -3.97 6.02
N LEU A 180 -28.18 -4.43 6.49
CA LEU A 180 -28.29 -5.26 7.69
C LEU A 180 -27.58 -6.61 7.52
N GLY A 181 -27.69 -7.21 6.34
CA GLY A 181 -26.96 -8.43 5.99
C GLY A 181 -25.44 -8.24 6.06
N ARG A 182 -24.92 -7.11 5.56
CA ARG A 182 -23.49 -6.76 5.66
C ARG A 182 -23.05 -6.46 7.09
N MET A 183 -23.90 -5.81 7.90
CA MET A 183 -23.59 -5.59 9.31
C MET A 183 -23.46 -6.92 10.07
N LYS A 184 -24.33 -7.89 9.76
CA LYS A 184 -24.31 -9.22 10.39
C LYS A 184 -23.16 -10.10 9.91
N ASN A 185 -22.92 -10.14 8.60
CA ASN A 185 -22.01 -11.11 7.98
C ASN A 185 -20.60 -10.53 7.72
N GLY A 186 -20.41 -9.23 7.98
CA GLY A 186 -19.21 -8.50 7.61
C GLY A 186 -19.28 -7.89 6.21
N VAL A 187 -18.40 -6.92 5.97
CA VAL A 187 -18.27 -6.22 4.70
C VAL A 187 -17.04 -6.75 3.96
N HIS A 188 -17.19 -7.07 2.68
CA HIS A 188 -16.06 -7.52 1.86
C HIS A 188 -15.04 -6.38 1.65
N ASP A 189 -13.74 -6.69 1.64
CA ASP A 189 -12.64 -5.71 1.57
C ASP A 189 -12.72 -4.79 0.31
N ASN A 190 -13.30 -5.29 -0.79
CA ASN A 190 -13.50 -4.52 -2.04
C ASN A 190 -14.82 -3.71 -2.09
N THR A 191 -15.64 -3.74 -1.05
CA THR A 191 -16.89 -2.97 -1.01
C THR A 191 -16.58 -1.46 -0.92
N PRO A 192 -17.34 -0.58 -1.60
CA PRO A 192 -17.15 0.87 -1.47
C PRO A 192 -17.15 1.34 -0.01
N LEU A 193 -16.30 2.31 0.31
CA LEU A 193 -16.05 2.78 1.69
C LEU A 193 -17.32 3.24 2.43
N ALA A 194 -18.31 3.77 1.70
CA ALA A 194 -19.59 4.20 2.25
C ALA A 194 -20.36 3.08 2.98
N TYR A 195 -20.14 1.81 2.61
CA TYR A 195 -20.79 0.65 3.23
C TYR A 195 -20.03 0.09 4.43
N HIS A 196 -18.86 0.64 4.75
CA HIS A 196 -18.11 0.24 5.93
C HIS A 196 -18.56 1.06 7.13
N SER A 197 -18.70 0.38 8.26
CA SER A 197 -18.89 1.05 9.54
C SER A 197 -17.60 1.78 9.96
N ILE A 198 -17.66 2.66 10.96
CA ILE A 198 -16.47 3.35 11.47
C ILE A 198 -15.41 2.33 11.92
N THR A 199 -15.82 1.26 12.59
CA THR A 199 -14.91 0.18 13.00
C THR A 199 -14.28 -0.52 11.79
N GLY A 200 -15.09 -0.84 10.76
CA GLY A 200 -14.58 -1.43 9.52
C GLY A 200 -13.56 -0.53 8.82
N LEU A 201 -13.80 0.79 8.79
CA LEU A 201 -12.84 1.76 8.24
C LEU A 201 -11.53 1.79 9.03
N GLN A 202 -11.59 1.76 10.37
CA GLN A 202 -10.39 1.67 11.21
C GLN A 202 -9.59 0.39 10.93
N ASP A 203 -10.26 -0.74 10.74
CA ASP A 203 -9.60 -2.00 10.43
C ASP A 203 -8.92 -1.96 9.06
N ILE A 204 -9.56 -1.37 8.04
CA ILE A 204 -8.94 -1.13 6.73
C ILE A 204 -7.69 -0.26 6.87
N ILE A 205 -7.76 0.82 7.64
CA ILE A 205 -6.62 1.71 7.88
C ILE A 205 -5.47 0.94 8.53
N ARG A 206 -5.75 0.16 9.59
CA ARG A 206 -4.74 -0.68 10.27
C ARG A 206 -4.10 -1.69 9.32
N LYS A 207 -4.91 -2.42 8.54
CA LYS A 207 -4.42 -3.36 7.51
C LYS A 207 -3.48 -2.65 6.53
N LYS A 208 -3.90 -1.50 5.98
CA LYS A 208 -3.09 -0.71 5.03
C LYS A 208 -1.79 -0.21 5.66
N GLN A 209 -1.81 0.26 6.91
CA GLN A 209 -0.61 0.69 7.63
C GLN A 209 0.38 -0.46 7.80
N THR A 210 -0.08 -1.67 8.12
CA THR A 210 0.77 -2.87 8.21
C THR A 210 1.42 -3.19 6.87
N THR A 211 0.66 -3.16 5.76
CA THR A 211 1.21 -3.36 4.41
C THR A 211 2.25 -2.31 4.06
N ILE A 212 1.99 -1.03 4.35
CA ILE A 212 2.95 0.07 4.10
C ILE A 212 4.24 -0.16 4.89
N ARG A 213 4.15 -0.53 6.17
CA ARG A 213 5.34 -0.84 6.99
C ARG A 213 6.13 -2.01 6.41
N ALA A 214 5.46 -3.08 6.01
CA ALA A 214 6.11 -4.24 5.39
C ALA A 214 6.86 -3.87 4.09
N LEU A 215 6.22 -3.08 3.21
CA LEU A 215 6.85 -2.62 1.98
C LEU A 215 8.05 -1.70 2.23
N ARG A 216 7.97 -0.83 3.24
CA ARG A 216 9.09 0.03 3.65
C ARG A 216 10.29 -0.79 4.14
N LEU A 217 10.05 -1.79 4.97
CA LEU A 217 11.11 -2.70 5.45
C LEU A 217 11.74 -3.48 4.29
N ARG A 218 10.92 -4.00 3.36
CA ARG A 218 11.42 -4.67 2.15
C ARG A 218 12.33 -3.75 1.33
N LYS A 219 11.87 -2.53 1.03
CA LYS A 219 12.65 -1.52 0.29
C LYS A 219 14.00 -1.24 0.97
N LEU A 220 14.02 -1.12 2.29
CA LEU A 220 15.24 -0.87 3.05
C LEU A 220 16.21 -2.06 2.99
N ASN A 221 15.70 -3.29 3.09
CA ASN A 221 16.50 -4.50 2.95
C ASN A 221 17.07 -4.64 1.52
N ASP A 222 16.26 -4.37 0.50
CA ASP A 222 16.71 -4.39 -0.90
C ASP A 222 17.80 -3.35 -1.15
N SER A 223 17.63 -2.13 -0.62
CA SER A 223 18.64 -1.07 -0.70
C SER A 223 19.97 -1.51 -0.05
N ARG A 224 19.91 -2.10 1.16
CA ARG A 224 21.11 -2.64 1.82
C ARG A 224 21.77 -3.74 0.99
N LYS A 225 20.99 -4.67 0.44
CA LYS A 225 21.48 -5.75 -0.42
C LYS A 225 22.19 -5.20 -1.67
N LEU A 226 21.57 -4.22 -2.33
CA LEU A 226 22.15 -3.55 -3.50
C LEU A 226 23.44 -2.79 -3.15
N MET A 227 23.49 -2.11 -2.00
CA MET A 227 24.71 -1.41 -1.55
C MET A 227 25.86 -2.40 -1.31
N THR A 228 25.58 -3.54 -0.69
CA THR A 228 26.58 -4.61 -0.50
C THR A 228 27.06 -5.18 -1.83
N GLN A 229 26.15 -5.45 -2.77
CA GLN A 229 26.50 -5.94 -4.11
C GLN A 229 27.31 -4.90 -4.91
N LYS A 230 26.91 -3.62 -4.85
CA LYS A 230 27.65 -2.52 -5.48
C LYS A 230 29.07 -2.41 -4.94
N ARG A 231 29.26 -2.55 -3.63
CA ARG A 231 30.58 -2.56 -3.00
C ARG A 231 31.42 -3.75 -3.46
N ALA A 232 30.84 -4.95 -3.50
CA ALA A 232 31.53 -6.14 -4.00
C ALA A 232 31.95 -5.97 -5.46
N LEU A 233 31.07 -5.44 -6.33
CA LEU A 233 31.38 -5.13 -7.71
C LEU A 233 32.50 -4.08 -7.85
N GLY A 234 32.54 -3.09 -6.96
CA GLY A 234 33.63 -2.11 -6.89
C GLY A 234 34.98 -2.79 -6.67
N LEU A 235 35.06 -3.65 -5.64
CA LEU A 235 36.27 -4.43 -5.33
C LEU A 235 36.70 -5.35 -6.48
N HIS A 236 35.75 -6.00 -7.15
CA HIS A 236 36.05 -6.81 -8.34
C HIS A 236 36.60 -5.97 -9.50
N LYS A 237 36.08 -4.76 -9.71
CA LYS A 237 36.60 -3.86 -10.75
C LYS A 237 38.02 -3.39 -10.43
N GLU A 238 38.27 -2.96 -9.20
CA GLU A 238 39.61 -2.58 -8.73
C GLU A 238 40.61 -3.73 -8.92
N TRP A 239 40.20 -4.95 -8.56
CA TRP A 239 41.03 -6.14 -8.73
C TRP A 239 41.36 -6.42 -10.20
N MET A 240 40.37 -6.34 -11.08
CA MET A 240 40.59 -6.50 -12.52
C MET A 240 41.49 -5.40 -13.11
N LEU A 241 41.35 -4.16 -12.63
CA LEU A 241 42.23 -3.06 -13.04
C LEU A 241 43.67 -3.27 -12.55
N ALA A 242 43.87 -3.75 -11.32
CA ALA A 242 45.19 -4.09 -10.81
C ALA A 242 45.87 -5.17 -11.67
N ILE A 243 45.12 -6.22 -12.04
CA ILE A 243 45.60 -7.26 -12.97
C ILE A 243 45.93 -6.66 -14.34
N GLY A 244 45.02 -5.88 -14.92
CA GLY A 244 45.17 -5.30 -16.26
C GLY A 244 46.29 -4.27 -16.36
N SER A 245 46.65 -3.62 -15.25
CA SER A 245 47.77 -2.67 -15.19
C SER A 245 49.14 -3.31 -15.36
N GLY A 246 49.23 -4.64 -15.28
CA GLY A 246 50.49 -5.38 -15.40
C GLY A 246 51.43 -5.25 -14.19
N LYS A 247 51.04 -4.49 -13.15
CA LYS A 247 51.84 -4.28 -11.94
C LYS A 247 52.02 -5.52 -11.07
N VAL A 248 51.11 -6.49 -11.18
CA VAL A 248 51.17 -7.72 -10.39
C VAL A 248 51.98 -8.75 -11.17
N GLU A 249 53.27 -8.85 -10.91
CA GLU A 249 54.06 -9.95 -11.43
C GLU A 249 53.52 -11.28 -10.86
N ARG A 250 53.23 -12.24 -11.75
CA ARG A 250 52.73 -13.59 -11.38
C ARG A 250 51.32 -13.61 -10.77
N VAL A 251 50.37 -12.84 -11.33
CA VAL A 251 48.92 -12.91 -11.01
C VAL A 251 48.44 -14.36 -10.83
N GLU A 252 48.81 -15.26 -11.74
CA GLU A 252 48.38 -16.66 -11.70
C GLU A 252 48.74 -17.36 -10.39
N ARG A 253 49.96 -17.14 -9.88
CA ARG A 253 50.43 -17.75 -8.63
C ARG A 253 49.69 -17.18 -7.43
N LEU A 254 49.49 -15.85 -7.40
CA LEU A 254 48.78 -15.17 -6.32
C LEU A 254 47.31 -15.60 -6.26
N VAL A 255 46.64 -15.67 -7.42
CA VAL A 255 45.26 -16.14 -7.51
C VAL A 255 45.14 -17.62 -7.12
N ARG A 256 46.04 -18.49 -7.59
CA ARG A 256 46.03 -19.91 -7.23
C ARG A 256 46.22 -20.11 -5.72
N LEU A 257 47.19 -19.41 -5.11
CA LEU A 257 47.44 -19.46 -3.67
C LEU A 257 46.27 -18.88 -2.86
N GLY A 258 45.71 -17.75 -3.31
CA GLY A 258 44.56 -17.13 -2.66
C GLY A 258 43.33 -18.02 -2.71
N LEU A 259 43.00 -18.60 -3.86
CA LEU A 259 41.86 -19.51 -4.01
C LEU A 259 42.05 -20.81 -3.21
N GLN A 260 43.26 -21.38 -3.17
CA GLN A 260 43.57 -22.53 -2.30
C GLN A 260 43.34 -22.23 -0.82
N ARG A 261 43.50 -20.97 -0.41
CA ARG A 261 43.25 -20.50 0.97
C ARG A 261 41.83 -19.98 1.19
N GLY A 262 40.94 -20.05 0.19
CA GLY A 262 39.60 -19.47 0.28
C GLY A 262 39.60 -17.94 0.42
N ALA A 263 40.66 -17.27 -0.04
CA ALA A 263 40.79 -15.82 0.06
C ALA A 263 39.72 -15.10 -0.77
N SER A 264 39.03 -14.13 -0.15
CA SER A 264 38.10 -13.26 -0.86
C SER A 264 38.83 -12.31 -1.82
N VAL A 265 38.12 -11.74 -2.80
CA VAL A 265 38.72 -10.77 -3.74
C VAL A 265 39.32 -9.56 -3.02
N LYS A 266 38.73 -9.12 -1.91
CA LYS A 266 39.32 -8.08 -1.06
C LYS A 266 40.68 -8.51 -0.49
N ALA A 267 40.81 -9.76 -0.05
CA ALA A 267 42.07 -10.30 0.44
C ALA A 267 43.10 -10.45 -0.69
N LEU A 268 42.67 -10.85 -1.89
CA LEU A 268 43.53 -10.84 -3.08
C LEU A 268 44.03 -9.42 -3.39
N LEU A 269 43.15 -8.41 -3.30
CA LEU A 269 43.52 -7.00 -3.50
C LEU A 269 44.59 -6.54 -2.50
N MET A 270 44.37 -6.80 -1.22
CA MET A 270 45.32 -6.46 -0.16
C MET A 270 46.66 -7.19 -0.36
N MET A 271 46.66 -8.45 -0.83
CA MET A 271 47.92 -9.15 -1.14
C MET A 271 48.66 -8.53 -2.32
N CYS A 272 47.96 -8.00 -3.33
CA CYS A 272 48.60 -7.26 -4.43
C CYS A 272 49.22 -5.95 -3.92
N GLU A 273 48.49 -5.17 -3.12
CA GLU A 273 48.97 -3.91 -2.55
C GLU A 273 50.16 -4.11 -1.60
N CYS A 274 50.13 -5.17 -0.77
CA CYS A 274 51.24 -5.50 0.12
C CYS A 274 52.46 -6.08 -0.62
N GLY A 275 52.26 -6.74 -1.78
CA GLY A 275 53.35 -7.27 -2.58
C GLY A 275 54.30 -6.17 -3.09
N GLU A 276 53.76 -5.02 -3.47
CA GLU A 276 54.55 -3.85 -3.88
C GLU A 276 55.44 -3.32 -2.74
N ALA A 277 55.04 -3.47 -1.48
CA ALA A 277 55.81 -2.98 -0.34
C ALA A 277 57.03 -3.88 0.03
N ILE A 278 57.10 -5.11 -0.48
CA ILE A 278 58.13 -6.10 -0.12
C ILE A 278 59.37 -5.97 -1.02
N GLU A 279 59.25 -5.47 -2.25
CA GLU A 279 60.42 -5.26 -3.13
C GLU A 279 61.31 -4.09 -2.67
N ASP A 280 60.76 -3.14 -1.91
CA ASP A 280 61.49 -1.96 -1.45
C ASP A 280 62.17 -2.11 -0.07
N ARG A 281 61.85 -3.14 0.74
CA ARG A 281 62.51 -3.35 2.04
C ARG A 281 62.67 -4.82 2.41
N ASN A 282 63.89 -5.13 2.85
CA ASN A 282 64.34 -6.34 3.53
C ASN A 282 63.54 -6.62 4.84
N CYS A 283 62.24 -6.91 4.72
CA CYS A 283 61.32 -7.18 5.83
C CYS A 283 60.90 -8.65 5.82
N ARG A 284 61.77 -9.51 6.36
CA ARG A 284 61.45 -10.93 6.59
C ARG A 284 60.58 -11.17 7.84
N ASP A 285 60.34 -10.16 8.68
CA ASP A 285 59.91 -10.40 10.07
C ASP A 285 58.49 -9.90 10.46
N VAL A 286 57.62 -9.48 9.54
CA VAL A 286 56.37 -8.75 9.94
C VAL A 286 55.05 -9.52 9.70
N ILE A 287 55.04 -10.71 9.08
CA ILE A 287 53.76 -11.43 8.85
C ILE A 287 53.49 -12.47 9.96
N THR A 288 53.37 -11.99 11.19
CA THR A 288 52.62 -12.65 12.28
C THR A 288 51.66 -11.65 12.91
N CYS A 289 50.79 -11.04 12.10
CA CYS A 289 49.70 -10.22 12.63
C CYS A 289 48.40 -11.04 12.70
N LYS A 290 48.14 -11.52 13.92
CA LYS A 290 46.83 -11.60 14.60
C LYS A 290 45.64 -12.08 13.76
N ASN A 291 45.37 -13.38 13.88
CA ASN A 291 44.05 -13.97 13.75
C ASN A 291 43.33 -14.04 15.13
N ASP A 292 43.52 -13.04 15.99
CA ASP A 292 42.86 -13.01 17.30
C ASP A 292 41.56 -12.20 17.19
N GLY A 293 40.42 -12.90 17.27
CA GLY A 293 39.18 -12.32 17.78
C GLY A 293 38.14 -11.88 16.75
N CYS A 294 37.48 -12.85 16.11
CA CYS A 294 36.08 -12.67 15.70
C CYS A 294 35.25 -13.84 16.25
N GLU A 295 35.18 -13.90 17.58
CA GLU A 295 34.30 -14.78 18.32
C GLU A 295 32.90 -14.13 18.31
N THR A 296 32.05 -14.56 17.38
CA THR A 296 30.62 -14.22 17.40
C THR A 296 29.99 -14.87 18.63
N GLN A 297 29.77 -14.08 19.68
CA GLN A 297 28.85 -14.46 20.75
C GLN A 297 27.43 -14.55 20.16
N LEU A 298 26.98 -15.79 20.02
CA LEU A 298 25.56 -16.15 19.93
C LEU A 298 24.93 -15.84 21.29
N VAL A 299 24.15 -14.77 21.35
CA VAL A 299 23.24 -14.51 22.48
C VAL A 299 22.00 -15.37 22.25
N SER A 300 21.81 -16.33 23.16
CA SER A 300 20.60 -17.14 23.32
C SER A 300 19.43 -16.34 23.87
#